data_AF-A0A257ZMC3-F1
#
_entry.id   AF-A0A257ZMC3-F1
#
_cell.length_a   1.000
_cell.length_b   1.000
_cell.length_c   1.000
_cell.angle_alpha   90.00
_cell.angle_beta   90.00
_cell.angle_gamma   90.00
#
_symmetry.space_group_name_H-M   'P 1'
#
loop_
_entity.id
_entity.type
_entity.pdbx_description
1 polymer ?
#
loop_
_entity_poly.entity_id
_entity_poly.type
_entity_poly.pdbx_seq_one_letter_code
_entity_poly.pdbx_strand_id
1 'polypeptide(L)'
;MFNVTKKSIQWGEETLSLETGKVARQADGSVIATLGETQVMANVTFARKAKPGQDFFPLTVHYQEKYYAAGKVPGGFFKREARPSEKETLTSRLIDRPIRPLFVDGFRNEVLVMATVLSCDLVNDPDIVAMIAVSAALTISGVPFMGPIGAARVGFTAGKYVLNPAMDDMTQLRMKPEQRLDLVIAGTKDAVMMVESEAYELTEDEMLGAVVFGHEQMQPVIDLIMEFAEDSANEPFDFTPPDFSALYTKVKTAGEALMRAAFALRDKQERTTAIDAAVQAIIAKMSDEDQADPNLYPAIKQLESAV
;
A
#
# COMPACT_ATOMS: atom_id res chain seq x y z
N MET A 1 29.64 -11.79 -12.88
CA MET A 1 29.61 -10.77 -11.81
C MET A 1 28.18 -10.26 -11.72
N PHE A 2 27.65 -9.97 -10.53
CA PHE A 2 26.29 -9.39 -10.42
C PHE A 2 26.36 -7.89 -10.69
N ASN A 3 25.39 -7.35 -11.43
CA ASN A 3 25.19 -5.90 -11.55
C ASN A 3 24.35 -5.49 -10.34
N VAL A 4 24.97 -4.78 -9.39
CA VAL A 4 24.32 -4.39 -8.14
C VAL A 4 24.16 -2.88 -8.15
N THR A 5 22.92 -2.42 -8.00
CA THR A 5 22.61 -0.99 -7.80
C THR A 5 22.38 -0.77 -6.32
N LYS A 6 23.06 0.24 -5.76
CA LYS A 6 22.92 0.64 -4.36
C LYS A 6 22.90 2.15 -4.25
N LYS A 7 21.90 2.71 -3.57
CA LYS A 7 21.82 4.13 -3.22
C LYS A 7 21.51 4.30 -1.74
N SER A 8 21.88 5.45 -1.18
CA SER A 8 21.67 5.73 0.24
C SER A 8 21.56 7.22 0.51
N ILE A 9 20.84 7.56 1.58
CA ILE A 9 20.74 8.91 2.13
C ILE A 9 20.94 8.87 3.65
N GLN A 10 21.31 10.00 4.22
CA GLN A 10 21.12 10.23 5.65
C GLN A 10 19.64 10.60 5.88
N TRP A 11 18.96 9.89 6.77
CA TRP A 11 17.54 10.11 7.08
C TRP A 11 17.33 10.10 8.59
N GLY A 12 17.13 11.30 9.16
CA GLY A 12 17.24 11.48 10.61
C GLY A 12 18.67 11.21 11.07
N GLU A 13 18.81 10.44 12.15
CA GLU A 13 20.11 10.08 12.73
C GLU A 13 20.76 8.87 12.06
N GLU A 14 20.03 8.17 11.19
CA GLU A 14 20.45 6.90 10.58
C GLU A 14 20.70 7.01 9.08
N THR A 15 21.47 6.07 8.53
CA THR A 15 21.61 5.92 7.08
C THR A 15 20.57 4.93 6.54
N LEU A 16 19.74 5.39 5.59
CA LEU A 16 18.85 4.55 4.80
C LEU A 16 19.56 4.16 3.50
N SER A 17 19.56 2.88 3.15
CA SER A 17 20.08 2.39 1.86
C SER A 17 19.16 1.39 1.19
N LEU A 18 19.17 1.38 -0.14
CA LEU A 18 18.43 0.46 -1.01
C LEU A 18 19.42 -0.31 -1.89
N GLU A 19 19.27 -1.63 -1.99
CA GLU A 19 20.12 -2.49 -2.83
C GLU A 19 19.25 -3.44 -3.68
N THR A 20 19.59 -3.59 -4.97
CA THR A 20 18.98 -4.59 -5.89
C THR A 20 20.01 -5.23 -6.82
N GLY A 21 19.58 -6.21 -7.62
CA GLY A 21 20.36 -6.85 -8.68
C GLY A 21 21.18 -8.07 -8.24
N LYS A 22 21.30 -8.31 -6.93
CA LYS A 22 22.04 -9.46 -6.37
C LYS A 22 21.14 -10.64 -5.99
N VAL A 23 20.03 -10.39 -5.29
CA VAL A 23 19.15 -11.39 -4.67
C VAL A 23 17.82 -11.45 -5.42
N ALA A 24 17.19 -12.63 -5.45
CA ALA A 24 15.84 -12.86 -5.98
C ALA A 24 15.55 -12.28 -7.38
N ARG A 25 16.53 -12.32 -8.30
CA ARG A 25 16.45 -11.79 -9.69
C ARG A 25 15.37 -12.41 -10.59
N GLN A 26 14.63 -13.40 -10.11
CA GLN A 26 13.47 -13.97 -10.81
C GLN A 26 12.16 -13.28 -10.45
N ALA A 27 12.13 -12.51 -9.36
CA ALA A 27 11.02 -11.63 -9.06
C ALA A 27 11.02 -10.45 -10.04
N ASP A 28 9.85 -9.86 -10.25
CA ASP A 28 9.71 -8.69 -11.11
C ASP A 28 10.37 -7.46 -10.46
N GLY A 29 10.31 -7.35 -9.13
CA GLY A 29 11.11 -6.39 -8.36
C GLY A 29 11.65 -7.03 -7.08
N SER A 30 12.90 -6.73 -6.72
CA SER A 30 13.49 -7.18 -5.45
C SER A 30 14.40 -6.09 -4.89
N VAL A 31 14.16 -5.67 -3.66
CA VAL A 31 14.95 -4.64 -2.98
C VAL A 31 15.24 -5.07 -1.55
N ILE A 32 16.48 -4.91 -1.13
CA ILE A 32 16.86 -4.95 0.28
C ILE A 32 17.02 -3.51 0.75
N ALA A 33 16.14 -3.08 1.65
CA ALA A 33 16.28 -1.81 2.36
C ALA A 33 17.00 -2.03 3.68
N THR A 34 17.86 -1.10 4.06
CA THR A 34 18.59 -1.10 5.33
C THR A 34 18.50 0.28 5.96
N LEU A 35 18.03 0.36 7.22
CA LEU A 35 18.06 1.56 8.05
C LEU A 35 18.85 1.22 9.31
N GLY A 36 20.01 1.86 9.50
CA GLY A 36 20.96 1.43 10.52
C GLY A 36 21.42 -0.01 10.28
N GLU A 37 21.09 -0.93 11.19
CA GLU A 37 21.38 -2.36 11.06
C GLU A 37 20.11 -3.22 10.83
N THR A 38 18.93 -2.59 10.81
CA THR A 38 17.67 -3.25 10.45
C THR A 38 17.53 -3.40 8.95
N GLN A 39 17.30 -4.63 8.48
CA GLN A 39 17.23 -4.98 7.06
C GLN A 39 15.93 -5.70 6.72
N VAL A 40 15.27 -5.24 5.66
CA VAL A 40 14.07 -5.89 5.10
C VAL A 40 14.24 -6.11 3.61
N MET A 41 13.97 -7.33 3.16
CA MET A 41 13.90 -7.68 1.74
C MET A 41 12.46 -7.70 1.28
N ALA A 42 12.12 -6.88 0.29
CA ALA A 42 10.85 -6.89 -0.40
C ALA A 42 10.99 -7.51 -1.79
N ASN A 43 10.07 -8.41 -2.14
CA ASN A 43 9.98 -9.03 -3.46
C ASN A 43 8.56 -8.82 -4.00
N VAL A 44 8.48 -8.40 -5.26
CA VAL A 44 7.24 -8.18 -6.00
C VAL A 44 7.20 -9.12 -7.18
N THR A 45 6.09 -9.83 -7.34
CA THR A 45 5.78 -10.56 -8.57
C THR A 45 4.37 -10.25 -9.03
N PHE A 46 4.16 -10.19 -10.34
CA PHE A 46 2.84 -9.99 -10.91
C PHE A 46 2.59 -10.89 -12.13
N ALA A 47 1.35 -11.32 -12.27
CA ALA A 47 0.93 -12.11 -13.42
C ALA A 47 0.99 -11.25 -14.70
N ARG A 48 1.41 -11.85 -15.82
CA ARG A 48 1.41 -11.16 -17.13
C ARG A 48 0.03 -11.10 -17.79
N LYS A 49 -0.93 -11.89 -17.29
CA LYS A 49 -2.33 -11.90 -17.74
C LYS A 49 -3.25 -11.99 -16.52
N ALA A 50 -4.36 -11.26 -16.55
CA ALA A 50 -5.45 -11.45 -15.59
C ALA A 50 -6.11 -12.83 -15.76
N LYS A 51 -6.67 -13.37 -14.67
CA LYS A 51 -7.45 -14.62 -14.72
C LYS A 51 -8.75 -14.37 -15.50
N PRO A 52 -9.25 -15.34 -16.29
CA PRO A 52 -10.56 -15.23 -16.92
C PRO A 52 -11.65 -14.98 -15.88
N GLY A 53 -12.51 -13.99 -16.11
CA GLY A 53 -13.59 -13.62 -15.19
C GLY A 53 -13.14 -12.85 -13.93
N GLN A 54 -11.88 -12.40 -13.85
CA GLN A 54 -11.40 -11.60 -12.72
C GLN A 54 -12.12 -10.23 -12.67
N ASP A 55 -12.87 -10.01 -11.60
CA ASP A 55 -13.74 -8.85 -11.39
C ASP A 55 -13.17 -7.84 -10.35
N PHE A 56 -12.20 -8.27 -9.53
CA PHE A 56 -11.49 -7.42 -8.58
C PHE A 56 -9.97 -7.42 -8.80
N PHE A 57 -9.25 -6.45 -8.22
CA PHE A 57 -7.80 -6.39 -8.24
C PHE A 57 -7.18 -7.30 -7.14
N PRO A 58 -6.50 -8.41 -7.50
CA PRO A 58 -5.95 -9.35 -6.54
C PRO A 58 -4.52 -8.96 -6.12
N LEU A 59 -4.44 -7.98 -5.22
CA LEU A 59 -3.22 -7.65 -4.49
C LEU A 59 -3.17 -8.40 -3.15
N THR A 60 -2.08 -9.14 -2.93
CA THR A 60 -1.77 -9.79 -1.65
C THR A 60 -0.43 -9.31 -1.12
N VAL A 61 -0.40 -8.90 0.14
CA VAL A 61 0.81 -8.46 0.84
C VAL A 61 1.06 -9.38 2.03
N HIS A 62 2.29 -9.89 2.12
CA HIS A 62 2.77 -10.64 3.27
C HIS A 62 4.03 -10.01 3.83
N TYR A 63 3.97 -9.61 5.09
CA TYR A 63 5.13 -9.26 5.88
C TYR A 63 5.45 -10.41 6.85
N GLN A 64 6.73 -10.76 6.97
CA GLN A 64 7.19 -11.86 7.83
C GLN A 64 8.46 -11.47 8.60
N GLU A 65 8.46 -11.76 9.89
CA GLU A 65 9.61 -11.59 10.77
C GLU A 65 10.29 -12.95 11.00
N LYS A 66 11.58 -13.04 10.66
CA LYS A 66 12.35 -14.25 10.94
C LYS A 66 13.00 -14.15 12.31
N TYR A 67 12.92 -15.19 13.11
CA TYR A 67 13.50 -15.17 14.46
C TYR A 67 15.02 -14.97 14.43
N TYR A 68 15.69 -15.44 13.36
CA TYR A 68 17.11 -15.22 13.17
C TYR A 68 17.47 -13.74 13.01
N ALA A 69 16.53 -12.88 12.59
CA ALA A 69 16.77 -11.45 12.43
C ALA A 69 17.16 -10.78 13.75
N ALA A 70 16.73 -11.34 14.88
CA ALA A 70 17.11 -10.92 16.23
C ALA A 70 18.02 -11.96 16.93
N GLY A 71 18.65 -12.87 16.19
CA GLY A 71 19.54 -13.90 16.75
C GLY A 71 18.84 -14.95 17.62
N LYS A 72 17.53 -15.17 17.43
CA LYS A 72 16.72 -16.10 18.24
C LYS A 72 16.34 -17.36 17.46
N VAL A 73 16.01 -18.42 18.20
CA VAL A 73 15.38 -19.64 17.66
C VAL A 73 13.90 -19.64 18.07
N PRO A 74 12.96 -20.00 17.17
CA PRO A 74 11.53 -20.01 17.50
C PRO A 74 11.20 -20.84 18.74
N GLY A 75 10.42 -20.27 19.66
CA GLY A 75 10.07 -20.92 20.93
C GLY A 75 9.13 -22.13 20.80
N GLY A 76 8.33 -22.18 19.73
CA GLY A 76 7.30 -23.21 19.52
C GLY A 76 7.84 -24.64 19.39
N PHE A 77 6.94 -25.63 19.41
CA PHE A 77 7.29 -27.06 19.38
C PHE A 77 8.12 -27.43 18.14
N PHE A 78 7.73 -26.95 16.96
CA PHE A 78 8.39 -27.25 15.69
C PHE A 78 9.69 -26.49 15.44
N LYS A 79 10.07 -25.53 16.32
CA LYS A 79 11.26 -24.67 16.16
C LYS A 79 11.35 -23.97 14.79
N ARG A 80 10.18 -23.63 14.22
CA ARG A 80 10.03 -22.93 12.93
C ARG A 80 8.89 -21.93 12.99
N GLU A 81 9.02 -20.84 12.26
CA GLU A 81 7.94 -19.90 12.00
C GLU A 81 6.80 -20.60 11.23
N ALA A 82 5.57 -20.30 11.60
CA ALA A 82 4.38 -20.96 11.06
C ALA A 82 3.39 -19.93 10.52
N ARG A 83 2.28 -19.72 11.21
CA ARG A 83 1.26 -18.73 10.83
C ARG A 83 1.74 -17.32 11.20
N PRO A 84 1.39 -16.29 10.40
CA PRO A 84 1.65 -14.91 10.76
C PRO A 84 1.08 -14.58 12.14
N SER A 85 1.84 -13.83 12.90
CA SER A 85 1.44 -13.20 14.15
C SER A 85 0.49 -12.02 13.90
N GLU A 86 -0.04 -11.45 14.99
CA GLU A 86 -0.84 -10.23 14.94
C GLU A 86 -0.03 -9.07 14.38
N LYS A 87 1.19 -8.82 14.89
CA LYS A 87 2.10 -7.79 14.34
C LYS A 87 2.33 -8.00 12.85
N GLU A 88 2.67 -9.21 12.43
CA GLU A 88 2.92 -9.48 11.01
C GLU A 88 1.70 -9.21 10.12
N THR A 89 0.50 -9.52 10.62
CA THR A 89 -0.76 -9.24 9.93
C THR A 89 -1.07 -7.74 9.88
N LEU A 90 -0.86 -7.03 10.99
CA LEU A 90 -1.06 -5.57 11.07
C LEU A 90 -0.09 -4.82 10.16
N THR A 91 1.19 -5.18 10.17
CA THR A 91 2.20 -4.59 9.26
C THR A 91 1.91 -4.94 7.80
N SER A 92 1.42 -6.14 7.50
CA SER A 92 0.96 -6.47 6.14
C SER A 92 -0.15 -5.51 5.67
N ARG A 93 -1.11 -5.19 6.55
CA ARG A 93 -2.17 -4.20 6.26
C ARG A 93 -1.63 -2.78 6.17
N LEU A 94 -0.64 -2.43 7.00
CA LEU A 94 0.01 -1.12 7.01
C LEU A 94 0.72 -0.85 5.67
N ILE A 95 1.33 -1.88 5.07
CA ILE A 95 1.92 -1.82 3.73
C ILE A 95 0.85 -1.81 2.63
N ASP A 96 -0.17 -2.67 2.71
CA ASP A 96 -1.20 -2.82 1.66
C ASP A 96 -2.02 -1.54 1.43
N ARG A 97 -2.45 -0.88 2.51
CA ARG A 97 -3.34 0.29 2.47
C ARG A 97 -2.84 1.44 1.57
N PRO A 98 -1.60 1.94 1.70
CA PRO A 98 -1.12 3.05 0.89
C PRO A 98 -0.79 2.66 -0.56
N ILE A 99 -0.41 1.40 -0.83
CA ILE A 99 -0.03 0.98 -2.20
C ILE A 99 -1.24 0.59 -3.06
N ARG A 100 -2.30 0.05 -2.46
CA ARG A 100 -3.47 -0.48 -3.20
C ARG A 100 -4.14 0.56 -4.11
N PRO A 101 -4.35 1.82 -3.68
CA PRO A 101 -4.98 2.84 -4.54
C PRO A 101 -4.10 3.35 -5.67
N LEU A 102 -2.80 3.02 -5.67
CA LEU A 102 -1.84 3.54 -6.63
C LEU A 102 -1.63 2.62 -7.84
N PHE A 103 -2.32 1.48 -7.90
CA PHE A 103 -2.33 0.68 -9.13
C PHE A 103 -3.24 1.33 -10.17
N VAL A 104 -2.80 1.33 -11.42
CA VAL A 104 -3.56 1.93 -12.53
C VAL A 104 -4.95 1.31 -12.60
N ASP A 105 -5.98 2.15 -12.76
CA ASP A 105 -7.37 1.70 -12.76
C ASP A 105 -7.64 0.65 -13.86
N GLY A 106 -8.50 -0.33 -13.54
CA GLY A 106 -8.76 -1.48 -14.39
C GLY A 106 -7.65 -2.54 -14.41
N PHE A 107 -6.49 -2.33 -13.76
CA PHE A 107 -5.47 -3.37 -13.65
C PHE A 107 -5.94 -4.49 -12.72
N ARG A 108 -6.06 -5.72 -13.25
CA ARG A 108 -6.60 -6.89 -12.54
C ARG A 108 -5.68 -8.10 -12.56
N ASN A 109 -4.41 -7.90 -12.89
CA ASN A 109 -3.44 -8.98 -12.80
C ASN A 109 -3.13 -9.23 -11.33
N GLU A 110 -2.90 -10.50 -10.98
CA GLU A 110 -2.51 -10.88 -9.61
C GLU A 110 -1.14 -10.30 -9.28
N VAL A 111 -1.05 -9.63 -8.13
CA VAL A 111 0.19 -9.04 -7.61
C VAL A 111 0.44 -9.60 -6.22
N LEU A 112 1.64 -10.14 -6.02
CA LEU A 112 2.10 -10.66 -4.75
C LEU A 112 3.29 -9.84 -4.26
N VAL A 113 3.19 -9.34 -3.03
CA VAL A 113 4.25 -8.62 -2.35
C VAL A 113 4.68 -9.42 -1.12
N MET A 114 5.97 -9.72 -1.02
CA MET A 114 6.57 -10.43 0.10
C MET A 114 7.64 -9.55 0.75
N ALA A 115 7.42 -9.07 1.96
CA ALA A 115 8.40 -8.39 2.79
C ALA A 115 8.92 -9.34 3.89
N THR A 116 10.23 -9.53 3.97
CA THR A 116 10.86 -10.42 4.96
C THR A 116 11.93 -9.67 5.72
N VAL A 117 11.81 -9.61 7.05
CA VAL A 117 12.85 -9.04 7.93
C VAL A 117 14.03 -10.00 8.01
N LEU A 118 15.20 -9.51 7.62
CA LEU A 118 16.46 -10.26 7.59
C LEU A 118 17.33 -9.97 8.81
N SER A 119 17.30 -8.73 9.29
CA SER A 119 18.06 -8.26 10.45
C SER A 119 17.23 -7.23 11.20
N CYS A 120 17.29 -7.22 12.53
CA CYS A 120 16.63 -6.24 13.38
C CYS A 120 17.60 -5.81 14.49
N ASP A 121 17.92 -4.52 14.51
CA ASP A 121 18.87 -3.91 15.44
C ASP A 121 18.27 -3.51 16.79
N LEU A 122 16.96 -3.77 16.97
CA LEU A 122 16.17 -3.43 18.16
C LEU A 122 16.04 -1.92 18.43
N VAL A 123 16.45 -1.07 17.48
CA VAL A 123 16.32 0.39 17.55
C VAL A 123 15.34 0.86 16.49
N ASN A 124 15.55 0.46 15.24
CA ASN A 124 14.73 0.81 14.09
C ASN A 124 13.62 -0.23 13.90
N ASP A 125 12.34 0.20 13.91
CA ASP A 125 11.24 -0.73 13.68
C ASP A 125 11.21 -1.19 12.21
N PRO A 126 11.21 -2.51 11.93
CA PRO A 126 11.26 -3.00 10.55
C PRO A 126 10.01 -2.68 9.72
N ASP A 127 8.90 -2.23 10.32
CA ASP A 127 7.67 -1.91 9.59
C ASP A 127 7.85 -0.73 8.61
N ILE A 128 8.46 0.38 9.05
CA ILE A 128 8.78 1.52 8.19
C ILE A 128 9.77 1.10 7.10
N VAL A 129 10.80 0.32 7.47
CA VAL A 129 11.80 -0.20 6.52
C VAL A 129 11.14 -1.10 5.47
N ALA A 130 10.16 -1.93 5.87
CA ALA A 130 9.39 -2.78 4.98
C ALA A 130 8.52 -1.98 4.01
N MET A 131 7.86 -0.92 4.48
CA MET A 131 7.05 -0.04 3.61
C MET A 131 7.93 0.61 2.53
N ILE A 132 9.11 1.10 2.91
CA ILE A 132 10.08 1.68 1.97
C ILE A 132 10.61 0.63 1.00
N ALA A 133 10.98 -0.56 1.48
CA ALA A 133 11.45 -1.65 0.64
C ALA A 133 10.41 -2.07 -0.40
N VAL A 134 9.13 -2.18 0.01
CA VAL A 134 8.02 -2.54 -0.89
C VAL A 134 7.76 -1.44 -1.90
N SER A 135 7.78 -0.19 -1.47
CA SER A 135 7.64 0.97 -2.35
C SER A 135 8.71 0.95 -3.45
N ALA A 136 9.97 0.79 -3.06
CA ALA A 136 11.08 0.67 -4.00
C ALA A 136 10.95 -0.55 -4.93
N ALA A 137 10.60 -1.72 -4.38
CA ALA A 137 10.46 -2.95 -5.16
C ALA A 137 9.31 -2.87 -6.18
N LEU A 138 8.18 -2.24 -5.82
CA LEU A 138 7.08 -1.97 -6.76
C LEU A 138 7.53 -1.04 -7.87
N THR A 139 8.19 0.08 -7.52
CA THR A 139 8.67 1.07 -8.49
C THR A 139 9.63 0.47 -9.52
N ILE A 140 10.56 -0.40 -9.12
CA ILE A 140 11.48 -1.04 -10.07
C ILE A 140 10.89 -2.23 -10.82
N SER A 141 9.70 -2.71 -10.44
CA SER A 141 9.15 -3.97 -10.98
C SER A 141 8.58 -3.87 -12.38
N GLY A 142 8.28 -2.64 -12.83
CA GLY A 142 7.55 -2.38 -14.08
C GLY A 142 6.04 -2.66 -13.99
N VAL A 143 5.50 -3.12 -12.85
CA VAL A 143 4.04 -3.24 -12.67
C VAL A 143 3.38 -1.85 -12.78
N PRO A 144 2.16 -1.70 -13.33
CA PRO A 144 1.49 -0.40 -13.45
C PRO A 144 1.12 0.21 -12.08
N PHE A 145 2.09 0.86 -11.45
CA PHE A 145 2.03 1.43 -10.11
C PHE A 145 2.47 2.90 -10.15
N MET A 146 1.59 3.78 -9.67
CA MET A 146 1.70 5.24 -9.71
C MET A 146 2.40 5.82 -8.46
N GLY A 147 3.25 5.02 -7.80
CA GLY A 147 4.12 5.50 -6.72
C GLY A 147 5.39 6.18 -7.26
N PRO A 148 6.46 6.29 -6.45
CA PRO A 148 6.65 5.65 -5.14
C PRO A 148 5.88 6.32 -4.00
N ILE A 149 5.78 5.61 -2.88
CA ILE A 149 5.40 6.17 -1.58
C ILE A 149 6.61 6.29 -0.65
N GLY A 150 6.60 7.30 0.21
CA GLY A 150 7.40 7.35 1.42
C GLY A 150 6.62 6.79 2.61
N ALA A 151 7.34 6.48 3.69
CA ALA A 151 6.75 6.16 4.97
C ALA A 151 7.61 6.74 6.09
N ALA A 152 6.98 7.20 7.16
CA ALA A 152 7.65 7.69 8.36
C ALA A 152 6.83 7.33 9.61
N ARG A 153 7.53 7.17 10.73
CA ARG A 153 6.91 7.18 12.06
C ARG A 153 7.20 8.52 12.73
N VAL A 154 6.20 9.07 13.41
CA VAL A 154 6.28 10.34 14.11
C VAL A 154 5.92 10.13 15.57
N GLY A 155 6.85 10.48 16.45
CA GLY A 155 6.63 10.63 17.88
C GLY A 155 6.35 12.08 18.27
N PHE A 156 5.89 12.29 19.49
CA PHE A 156 5.70 13.60 20.09
C PHE A 156 6.18 13.61 21.54
N THR A 157 7.32 14.25 21.79
CA THR A 157 7.93 14.35 23.12
C THR A 157 8.43 15.75 23.42
N ALA A 158 8.24 16.20 24.67
CA ALA A 158 8.60 17.53 25.13
C ALA A 158 8.11 18.68 24.20
N GLY A 159 6.91 18.52 23.62
CA GLY A 159 6.29 19.48 22.71
C GLY A 159 6.89 19.50 21.29
N LYS A 160 7.64 18.47 20.89
CA LYS A 160 8.31 18.40 19.59
C LYS A 160 7.99 17.09 18.86
N TYR A 161 7.85 17.19 17.54
CA TYR A 161 7.78 16.01 16.68
C TYR A 161 9.16 15.37 16.54
N VAL A 162 9.20 14.04 16.59
CA VAL A 162 10.42 13.24 16.43
C VAL A 162 10.23 12.27 15.28
N LEU A 163 11.13 12.31 14.31
CA LEU A 163 11.15 11.39 13.18
C LEU A 163 11.71 10.03 13.62
N ASN A 164 11.00 8.96 13.28
CA ASN A 164 11.35 7.57 13.53
C ASN A 164 11.94 7.34 14.94
N PRO A 165 11.16 7.58 16.01
CA PRO A 165 11.62 7.28 17.37
C PRO A 165 12.04 5.82 17.51
N ALA A 166 12.94 5.54 18.44
CA ALA A 166 13.38 4.18 18.71
C ALA A 166 12.20 3.26 19.08
N MET A 167 12.29 1.99 18.70
CA MET A 167 11.24 0.98 18.93
C MET A 167 10.83 0.89 20.41
N ASP A 168 11.79 1.00 21.33
CA ASP A 168 11.54 1.00 22.77
C ASP A 168 10.73 2.21 23.26
N ASP A 169 10.75 3.33 22.54
CA ASP A 169 9.91 4.50 22.85
C ASP A 169 8.46 4.29 22.44
N MET A 170 8.22 3.52 21.38
CA MET A 170 6.88 3.25 20.85
C MET A 170 6.19 2.11 21.60
N THR A 171 6.92 1.03 21.92
CA THR A 171 6.37 -0.13 22.65
C THR A 171 5.98 0.18 24.09
N GLN A 172 6.42 1.32 24.63
CA GLN A 172 6.18 1.74 26.01
C GLN A 172 5.39 3.05 26.10
N LEU A 173 4.63 3.42 25.05
CA LEU A 173 3.85 4.66 24.98
C LEU A 173 3.02 4.91 26.26
N ARG A 174 2.33 3.87 26.76
CA ARG A 174 1.56 3.90 28.04
C ARG A 174 2.38 4.22 29.29
N MET A 175 3.65 3.83 29.28
CA MET A 175 4.55 3.90 30.43
C MET A 175 5.48 5.13 30.35
N LYS A 176 5.50 5.82 29.20
CA LYS A 176 6.34 6.99 28.92
C LYS A 176 5.43 8.21 28.70
N PRO A 177 4.95 8.88 29.76
CA PRO A 177 4.00 10.00 29.63
C PRO A 177 4.54 11.17 28.80
N GLU A 178 5.86 11.28 28.69
CA GLU A 178 6.54 12.27 27.86
C GLU A 178 6.40 11.97 26.36
N GLN A 179 6.23 10.70 25.96
CA GLN A 179 6.03 10.28 24.56
C GLN A 179 4.55 10.04 24.31
N ARG A 180 3.91 10.96 23.58
CA ARG A 180 2.45 11.05 23.50
C ARG A 180 1.88 10.64 22.16
N LEU A 181 2.72 10.21 21.21
CA LEU A 181 2.32 9.84 19.86
C LEU A 181 3.15 8.67 19.33
N ASP A 182 2.47 7.69 18.72
CA ASP A 182 3.02 6.78 17.73
C ASP A 182 2.13 6.90 16.50
N LEU A 183 2.60 7.64 15.50
CA LEU A 183 1.88 7.87 14.25
C LEU A 183 2.72 7.35 13.10
N VAL A 184 2.19 6.38 12.35
CA VAL A 184 2.74 5.96 11.07
C VAL A 184 1.97 6.65 9.96
N ILE A 185 2.73 7.24 9.03
CA ILE A 185 2.20 7.92 7.86
C ILE A 185 2.89 7.40 6.61
N ALA A 186 2.11 7.28 5.54
CA ALA A 186 2.63 7.01 4.20
C ALA A 186 1.91 7.84 3.14
N GLY A 187 2.64 8.22 2.10
CA GLY A 187 2.10 9.05 1.03
C GLY A 187 3.04 9.17 -0.15
N THR A 188 2.53 9.77 -1.22
CA THR A 188 3.29 10.14 -2.40
C THR A 188 3.94 11.52 -2.20
N LYS A 189 4.62 12.01 -3.24
CA LYS A 189 5.16 13.37 -3.29
C LYS A 189 4.09 14.43 -3.05
N ASP A 190 2.89 14.18 -3.56
CA ASP A 190 1.82 15.17 -3.59
C ASP A 190 0.83 15.05 -2.43
N ALA A 191 0.61 13.84 -1.91
CA ALA A 191 -0.47 13.61 -0.96
C ALA A 191 -0.19 12.50 0.06
N VAL A 192 -0.78 12.65 1.23
CA VAL A 192 -0.87 11.60 2.25
C VAL A 192 -1.90 10.56 1.80
N MET A 193 -1.52 9.28 1.85
CA MET A 193 -2.37 8.17 1.43
C MET A 193 -2.94 7.40 2.62
N MET A 194 -2.18 7.31 3.71
CA MET A 194 -2.54 6.50 4.88
C MET A 194 -1.93 7.09 6.14
N VAL A 195 -2.74 7.10 7.21
CA VAL A 195 -2.31 7.41 8.58
C VAL A 195 -2.86 6.32 9.50
N GLU A 196 -2.02 5.83 10.41
CA GLU A 196 -2.39 4.96 11.53
C GLU A 196 -1.72 5.53 12.79
N SER A 197 -2.45 5.73 13.89
CA SER A 197 -1.89 6.40 15.06
C SER A 197 -2.47 5.94 16.39
N GLU A 198 -1.62 5.88 17.41
CA GLU A 198 -1.99 5.85 18.83
C GLU A 198 -1.49 7.13 19.50
N ALA A 199 -2.35 7.83 20.24
CA ALA A 199 -2.03 9.13 20.84
C ALA A 199 -2.61 9.28 22.27
N TYR A 200 -1.89 10.01 23.12
CA TYR A 200 -2.29 10.35 24.50
C TYR A 200 -2.79 11.80 24.61
N GLU A 201 -4.09 11.96 24.35
CA GLU A 201 -4.84 13.23 24.52
C GLU A 201 -4.16 14.44 23.84
N LEU A 202 -3.71 14.27 22.60
CA LEU A 202 -3.22 15.38 21.78
C LEU A 202 -4.39 16.17 21.19
N THR A 203 -4.18 17.47 21.01
CA THR A 203 -5.11 18.35 20.31
C THR A 203 -5.13 18.03 18.80
N GLU A 204 -6.20 18.43 18.11
CA GLU A 204 -6.31 18.25 16.67
C GLU A 204 -5.17 18.96 15.91
N ASP A 205 -4.74 20.13 16.39
CA ASP A 205 -3.63 20.90 15.80
C ASP A 205 -2.29 20.17 15.94
N GLU A 206 -2.03 19.52 17.09
CA GLU A 206 -0.84 18.68 17.30
C GLU A 206 -0.88 17.42 16.40
N MET A 207 -2.03 16.79 16.27
CA MET A 207 -2.20 15.62 15.40
C MET A 207 -1.99 15.97 13.92
N LEU A 208 -2.57 17.08 13.46
CA LEU A 208 -2.38 17.56 12.08
C LEU A 208 -0.93 17.97 11.83
N GLY A 209 -0.30 18.64 12.80
CA GLY A 209 1.12 18.99 12.71
C GLY A 209 2.02 17.77 12.59
N ALA A 210 1.72 16.67 13.28
CA ALA A 210 2.46 15.41 13.13
C ALA A 210 2.33 14.81 11.72
N VAL A 211 1.13 14.87 11.12
CA VAL A 211 0.88 14.41 9.74
C VAL A 211 1.70 15.23 8.75
N VAL A 212 1.69 16.57 8.87
CA VAL A 212 2.46 17.47 8.01
C VAL A 212 3.96 17.20 8.18
N PHE A 213 4.45 17.14 9.42
CA PHE A 213 5.84 16.83 9.72
C PHE A 213 6.28 15.49 9.10
N GLY A 214 5.50 14.43 9.29
CA GLY A 214 5.84 13.12 8.72
C GLY A 214 5.82 13.09 7.20
N HIS A 215 4.87 13.79 6.56
CA HIS A 215 4.81 13.91 5.09
C HIS A 215 6.02 14.65 4.51
N GLU A 216 6.46 15.72 5.17
CA GLU A 216 7.69 16.45 4.81
C GLU A 216 8.94 15.59 5.01
N GLN A 217 9.05 14.90 6.15
CA GLN A 217 10.23 14.12 6.50
C GLN A 217 10.42 12.86 5.64
N MET A 218 9.36 12.33 5.01
CA MET A 218 9.50 11.18 4.10
C MET A 218 9.83 11.57 2.65
N GLN A 219 9.83 12.85 2.27
CA GLN A 219 10.14 13.28 0.90
C GLN A 219 11.54 12.85 0.42
N PRO A 220 12.62 12.94 1.23
CA PRO A 220 13.94 12.46 0.83
C PRO A 220 13.97 10.96 0.50
N VAL A 221 13.08 10.17 1.12
CA VAL A 221 12.94 8.74 0.83
C VAL A 221 12.31 8.52 -0.54
N ILE A 222 11.30 9.31 -0.89
CA ILE A 222 10.64 9.27 -2.20
C ILE A 222 11.66 9.63 -3.29
N ASP A 223 12.42 10.70 -3.08
CA ASP A 223 13.47 11.13 -4.01
C ASP A 223 14.57 10.06 -4.17
N LEU A 224 15.01 9.42 -3.07
CA LEU A 224 15.93 8.27 -3.12
C LEU A 224 15.37 7.11 -3.96
N ILE A 225 14.08 6.76 -3.81
CA ILE A 225 13.47 5.67 -4.58
C ILE A 225 13.41 6.02 -6.06
N MET A 226 13.07 7.27 -6.41
CA MET A 226 13.05 7.73 -7.80
C MET A 226 14.44 7.65 -8.42
N GLU A 227 15.45 8.21 -7.76
CA GLU A 227 16.84 8.10 -8.20
C GLU A 227 17.29 6.64 -8.34
N PHE A 228 16.90 5.78 -7.39
CA PHE A 228 17.24 4.36 -7.44
C PHE A 228 16.59 3.65 -8.64
N ALA A 229 15.35 4.02 -8.96
CA ALA A 229 14.62 3.46 -10.08
C ALA A 229 15.21 3.86 -11.45
N GLU A 230 15.71 5.08 -11.60
CA GLU A 230 16.38 5.54 -12.83
C GLU A 230 17.51 4.59 -13.28
N ASP A 231 18.21 3.98 -12.31
CA ASP A 231 19.36 3.10 -12.57
C ASP A 231 19.02 1.59 -12.53
N SER A 232 17.79 1.21 -12.15
CA SER A 232 17.49 -0.20 -11.85
C SER A 232 16.08 -0.69 -12.19
N ALA A 233 15.19 0.19 -12.64
CA ALA A 233 13.83 -0.20 -13.00
C ALA A 233 13.82 -1.11 -14.25
N ASN A 234 12.96 -2.11 -14.22
CA ASN A 234 12.59 -2.87 -15.40
C ASN A 234 11.72 -2.03 -16.34
N GLU A 235 11.68 -2.43 -17.60
CA GLU A 235 10.77 -1.84 -18.59
C GLU A 235 9.32 -1.85 -18.06
N PRO A 236 8.62 -0.70 -18.11
CA PRO A 236 7.24 -0.62 -17.70
C PRO A 236 6.36 -1.62 -18.46
N PHE A 237 5.48 -2.30 -17.74
CA PHE A 237 4.52 -3.21 -18.33
C PHE A 237 3.50 -2.41 -19.14
N ASP A 238 3.44 -2.68 -20.45
CA ASP A 238 2.48 -2.06 -21.35
C ASP A 238 1.05 -2.47 -20.96
N PHE A 239 0.35 -1.53 -20.33
CA PHE A 239 -1.02 -1.68 -19.91
C PHE A 239 -1.81 -0.42 -20.26
N THR A 240 -2.87 -0.62 -21.02
CA THR A 240 -3.86 0.42 -21.30
C THR A 240 -5.16 0.05 -20.58
N PRO A 241 -5.69 0.93 -19.71
CA PRO A 241 -7.00 0.73 -19.10
C PRO A 241 -8.09 0.54 -20.16
N PRO A 242 -9.10 -0.30 -19.91
CA PRO A 242 -10.21 -0.47 -20.84
C PRO A 242 -11.00 0.84 -20.96
N ASP A 243 -11.22 1.30 -22.19
CA ASP A 243 -12.14 2.41 -22.47
C ASP A 243 -13.55 1.88 -22.65
N PHE A 244 -14.43 2.19 -21.70
CA PHE A 244 -15.85 1.85 -21.72
C PHE A 244 -16.75 3.10 -21.71
N SER A 245 -16.24 4.26 -22.13
CA SER A 245 -16.98 5.53 -22.15
C SER A 245 -18.27 5.49 -22.99
N ALA A 246 -18.23 4.82 -24.14
CA ALA A 246 -19.40 4.61 -24.98
C ALA A 246 -20.46 3.73 -24.27
N LEU A 247 -20.02 2.64 -23.64
CA LEU A 247 -20.87 1.74 -22.85
C LEU A 247 -21.48 2.47 -21.64
N TYR A 248 -20.68 3.26 -20.92
CA TYR A 248 -21.13 4.11 -19.82
C TYR A 248 -22.22 5.08 -20.26
N THR A 249 -22.09 5.68 -21.45
CA THR A 249 -23.13 6.57 -21.99
C THR A 249 -24.46 5.85 -22.21
N LYS A 250 -24.43 4.61 -22.72
CA LYS A 250 -25.62 3.75 -22.86
C LYS A 250 -26.23 3.42 -21.50
N VAL A 251 -25.41 2.98 -20.55
CA VAL A 251 -25.81 2.65 -19.17
C VAL A 251 -26.49 3.84 -18.49
N LYS A 252 -25.86 5.02 -18.57
CA LYS A 252 -26.39 6.27 -18.01
C LYS A 252 -27.75 6.60 -18.62
N THR A 253 -27.86 6.55 -19.95
CA THR A 253 -29.13 6.79 -20.66
C THR A 253 -30.22 5.81 -20.24
N ALA A 254 -29.87 4.54 -20.00
CA ALA A 254 -30.83 3.50 -19.65
C ALA A 254 -31.37 3.58 -18.22
N GLY A 255 -30.58 4.10 -17.27
CA GLY A 255 -30.90 3.96 -15.84
C GLY A 255 -30.58 5.12 -14.90
N GLU A 256 -30.06 6.26 -15.36
CA GLU A 256 -29.71 7.36 -14.44
C GLU A 256 -30.89 7.80 -13.58
N ALA A 257 -32.07 7.99 -14.17
CA ALA A 257 -33.28 8.39 -13.43
C ALA A 257 -33.70 7.35 -12.38
N LEU A 258 -33.59 6.06 -12.72
CA LEU A 258 -33.92 4.96 -11.81
C LEU A 258 -32.93 4.90 -10.65
N MET A 259 -31.64 5.06 -10.93
CA MET A 259 -30.60 5.05 -9.92
C MET A 259 -30.74 6.23 -8.97
N ARG A 260 -31.00 7.44 -9.48
CA ARG A 260 -31.29 8.64 -8.66
C ARG A 260 -32.50 8.45 -7.75
N ALA A 261 -33.57 7.88 -8.28
CA ALA A 261 -34.77 7.59 -7.49
C ALA A 261 -34.48 6.56 -6.38
N ALA A 262 -33.66 5.54 -6.65
CA ALA A 262 -33.25 4.55 -5.66
C ALA A 262 -32.42 5.18 -4.53
N PHE A 263 -31.42 6.01 -4.86
CA PHE A 263 -30.58 6.68 -3.85
C PHE A 263 -31.31 7.76 -3.03
N ALA A 264 -32.45 8.26 -3.52
CA ALA A 264 -33.31 9.16 -2.75
C ALA A 264 -34.04 8.45 -1.58
N LEU A 265 -34.11 7.12 -1.59
CA LEU A 265 -34.72 6.33 -0.52
C LEU A 265 -33.83 6.35 0.73
N ARG A 266 -34.41 6.76 1.86
CA ARG A 266 -33.70 6.84 3.15
C ARG A 266 -33.49 5.48 3.78
N ASP A 267 -34.51 4.63 3.74
CA ASP A 267 -34.43 3.29 4.31
C ASP A 267 -33.40 2.46 3.54
N LYS A 268 -32.51 1.75 4.28
CA LYS A 268 -31.41 1.00 3.69
C LYS A 268 -31.91 -0.20 2.87
N GLN A 269 -32.90 -0.94 3.37
CA GLN A 269 -33.39 -2.15 2.71
C GLN A 269 -34.18 -1.80 1.44
N GLU A 270 -35.03 -0.77 1.53
CA GLU A 270 -35.74 -0.24 0.36
C GLU A 270 -34.76 0.29 -0.69
N ARG A 271 -33.74 1.06 -0.28
CA ARG A 271 -32.70 1.56 -1.17
C ARG A 271 -31.93 0.44 -1.86
N THR A 272 -31.45 -0.55 -1.11
CA THR A 272 -30.71 -1.69 -1.71
C THR A 272 -31.59 -2.45 -2.71
N THR A 273 -32.84 -2.73 -2.36
CA THR A 273 -33.79 -3.41 -3.27
C THR A 273 -34.05 -2.59 -4.53
N ALA A 274 -34.20 -1.27 -4.40
CA ALA A 274 -34.41 -0.37 -5.52
C ALA A 274 -33.17 -0.24 -6.42
N ILE A 275 -31.96 -0.23 -5.84
CA ILE A 275 -30.70 -0.26 -6.60
C ILE A 275 -30.61 -1.56 -7.40
N ASP A 276 -30.84 -2.72 -6.77
CA ASP A 276 -30.81 -4.01 -7.47
C ASP A 276 -31.83 -4.05 -8.61
N ALA A 277 -33.05 -3.56 -8.38
CA ALA A 277 -34.07 -3.45 -9.42
C ALA A 277 -33.65 -2.49 -10.56
N ALA A 278 -33.01 -1.37 -10.24
CA ALA A 278 -32.48 -0.43 -11.24
C ALA A 278 -31.36 -1.06 -12.07
N VAL A 279 -30.45 -1.81 -11.44
CA VAL A 279 -29.38 -2.56 -12.13
C VAL A 279 -29.99 -3.57 -13.11
N GLN A 280 -30.96 -4.38 -12.68
CA GLN A 280 -31.64 -5.33 -13.57
C GLN A 280 -32.36 -4.63 -14.72
N ALA A 281 -33.02 -3.50 -14.46
CA ALA A 281 -33.69 -2.71 -15.49
C ALA A 281 -32.71 -2.08 -16.50
N ILE A 282 -31.49 -1.72 -16.08
CA ILE A 282 -30.42 -1.27 -16.97
C ILE A 282 -29.98 -2.43 -17.86
N ILE A 283 -29.62 -3.58 -17.26
CA ILE A 283 -29.12 -4.77 -17.98
C ILE A 283 -30.16 -5.21 -19.04
N ALA A 284 -31.44 -5.24 -18.69
CA ALA A 284 -32.52 -5.63 -19.61
C ALA A 284 -32.68 -4.70 -20.83
N LYS A 285 -32.16 -3.47 -20.78
CA LYS A 285 -32.18 -2.51 -21.90
C LYS A 285 -30.89 -2.55 -22.74
N MET A 286 -29.87 -3.29 -22.30
CA MET A 286 -28.60 -3.42 -23.01
C MET A 286 -28.70 -4.48 -24.11
N SER A 287 -27.98 -4.28 -25.21
CA SER A 287 -27.90 -5.29 -26.28
C SER A 287 -27.15 -6.55 -25.81
N ASP A 288 -27.29 -7.66 -26.52
CA ASP A 288 -26.55 -8.90 -26.20
C ASP A 288 -25.03 -8.68 -26.23
N GLU A 289 -24.54 -7.79 -27.11
CA GLU A 289 -23.12 -7.39 -27.17
C GLU A 289 -22.70 -6.61 -25.91
N ASP A 290 -23.52 -5.63 -25.50
CA ASP A 290 -23.26 -4.85 -24.28
C ASP A 290 -23.31 -5.74 -23.02
N GLN A 291 -24.18 -6.75 -22.98
CA GLN A 291 -24.27 -7.71 -21.87
C GLN A 291 -23.08 -8.68 -21.80
N ALA A 292 -22.44 -8.96 -22.94
CA ALA A 292 -21.24 -9.78 -23.00
C ALA A 292 -19.96 -8.98 -22.67
N ASP A 293 -20.03 -7.65 -22.61
CA ASP A 293 -18.88 -6.80 -22.30
C ASP A 293 -18.50 -6.92 -20.81
N PRO A 294 -17.25 -7.30 -20.47
CA PRO A 294 -16.79 -7.41 -19.09
C PRO A 294 -16.82 -6.07 -18.33
N ASN A 295 -16.96 -4.94 -19.02
CA ASN A 295 -17.02 -3.59 -18.45
C ASN A 295 -18.45 -3.11 -18.18
N LEU A 296 -19.49 -3.89 -18.47
CA LEU A 296 -20.87 -3.48 -18.17
C LEU A 296 -21.08 -3.22 -16.67
N TYR A 297 -20.64 -4.15 -15.81
CA TYR A 297 -20.74 -3.96 -14.35
C TYR A 297 -19.91 -2.77 -13.85
N PRO A 298 -18.62 -2.61 -14.26
CA PRO A 298 -17.87 -1.38 -14.01
C PRO A 298 -18.60 -0.09 -14.43
N ALA A 299 -19.21 -0.06 -15.62
CA ALA A 299 -19.98 1.10 -16.10
C ALA A 299 -21.21 1.38 -15.21
N ILE A 300 -21.90 0.35 -14.74
CA ILE A 300 -23.02 0.49 -13.79
C ILE A 300 -22.52 1.01 -12.44
N LYS A 301 -21.39 0.52 -11.93
CA LYS A 301 -20.77 1.01 -10.68
C LYS A 301 -20.28 2.46 -10.78
N GLN A 302 -19.81 2.86 -11.96
CA GLN A 302 -19.50 4.26 -12.24
C GLN A 302 -20.78 5.11 -12.21
N LEU A 303 -21.91 4.61 -12.71
CA LEU A 303 -23.19 5.31 -12.62
C LEU A 303 -23.65 5.44 -11.17
N GLU A 304 -23.59 4.36 -10.38
CA GLU A 304 -23.92 4.38 -8.95
C GLU A 304 -23.12 5.43 -8.18
N SER A 305 -21.82 5.56 -8.47
CA SER A 305 -20.94 6.54 -7.82
C SER A 305 -21.19 7.99 -8.25
N ALA A 306 -21.78 8.20 -9.42
CA ALA A 306 -21.95 9.52 -10.03
C ALA A 306 -23.29 10.20 -9.75
N VAL A 307 -24.29 9.45 -9.25
CA VAL A 307 -25.66 9.96 -9.02
C VAL A 307 -25.88 10.41 -7.59
#